data_AF-A0A7C3KYG1-F1
#
_entry.id   AF-A0A7C3KYG1-F1
#
_cell.length_a   1.000
_cell.length_b   1.000
_cell.length_c   1.000
_cell.angle_alpha   90.00
_cell.angle_beta   90.00
_cell.angle_gamma   90.00
#
_symmetry.space_group_name_H-M   'P 1'
#
loop_
_entity.id
_entity.type
_entity.pdbx_description
1 polymer ?
#
loop_
_entity_poly.entity_id
_entity_poly.type
_entity_poly.pdbx_seq_one_letter_code
_entity_poly.pdbx_strand_id
1 'polypeptide(L)'
;MLRKTRFVPALAGAFLASSALAQSVQIRVEDANGNLLQNASLAPAQAWTGILPSATRRVRILPSSTSVDIGRIVLYGGPRPGDVDISIGGPFAPASVAPTPAGRNLAGIIANDLSSARLYGAISGAVTGDILISKISRFESRGPLQGHFYADNTFNNAPAVLRFASISPASVLTLASGSLDWLDVAGYMNGQISLPNGSLHALTVSADFTGKLNVPSGSIGRLVVAGDINSISPPGALWPIRARDGINFISAAAINAQITAGADGGPGALGFLQTTRGDFAGALYAKGILPVQGQPEAGLRIARHLIARTDLRERDLAAPIRVGGSLFGPLLLSDPDGLKSQIIINANFNNSIWSAPITLAGIDRFAPKPTYST
;
A
#
# COMPACT_ATOMS: atom_id res chain seq x y z
N MET A 1 -76.16 -50.06 0.25
CA MET A 1 -75.41 -48.96 -0.40
C MET A 1 -74.44 -48.34 0.60
N LEU A 2 -73.17 -48.75 0.61
CA LEU A 2 -72.14 -48.16 1.47
C LEU A 2 -71.60 -46.88 0.83
N ARG A 3 -71.79 -45.72 1.49
CA ARG A 3 -71.11 -44.47 1.12
C ARG A 3 -69.71 -44.44 1.75
N LYS A 4 -68.68 -44.56 0.91
CA LYS A 4 -67.28 -44.27 1.25
C LYS A 4 -67.10 -42.76 1.41
N THR A 5 -66.92 -42.28 2.64
CA THR A 5 -66.39 -40.94 2.94
C THR A 5 -64.87 -40.98 2.86
N ARG A 6 -64.28 -40.21 1.91
CA ARG A 6 -62.84 -40.03 1.78
C ARG A 6 -62.36 -39.04 2.84
N PHE A 7 -61.41 -39.45 3.67
CA PHE A 7 -60.64 -38.57 4.54
C PHE A 7 -59.57 -37.86 3.69
N VAL A 8 -59.57 -36.53 3.67
CA VAL A 8 -58.49 -35.71 3.10
C VAL A 8 -57.69 -35.16 4.29
N PRO A 9 -56.41 -35.51 4.48
CA PRO A 9 -55.61 -34.88 5.51
C PRO A 9 -55.25 -33.46 5.04
N ALA A 10 -55.70 -32.46 5.78
CA ALA A 10 -55.21 -31.10 5.65
C ALA A 10 -53.74 -31.09 6.10
N LEU A 11 -52.81 -31.00 5.15
CA LEU A 11 -51.42 -30.65 5.42
C LEU A 11 -51.42 -29.21 5.97
N ALA A 12 -51.36 -29.09 7.30
CA ALA A 12 -50.97 -27.86 7.96
C ALA A 12 -49.48 -27.63 7.65
N GLY A 13 -49.22 -26.92 6.55
CA GLY A 13 -47.90 -26.38 6.27
C GLY A 13 -47.56 -25.36 7.34
N ALA A 14 -46.81 -25.77 8.36
CA ALA A 14 -46.16 -24.87 9.28
C ALA A 14 -45.19 -24.00 8.47
N PHE A 15 -45.63 -22.82 8.08
CA PHE A 15 -44.78 -21.74 7.59
C PHE A 15 -43.86 -21.35 8.75
N LEU A 16 -42.69 -21.98 8.83
CA LEU A 16 -41.58 -21.50 9.63
C LEU A 16 -41.16 -20.17 9.01
N ALA A 17 -41.78 -19.08 9.45
CA ALA A 17 -41.27 -17.75 9.24
C ALA A 17 -39.92 -17.70 9.96
N SER A 18 -38.84 -17.97 9.23
CA SER A 18 -37.50 -17.66 9.68
C SER A 18 -37.52 -16.17 9.98
N SER A 19 -37.47 -15.80 11.25
CA SER A 19 -37.28 -14.41 11.68
C SER A 19 -35.92 -13.97 11.15
N ALA A 20 -35.89 -13.40 9.95
CA ALA A 20 -34.71 -12.77 9.41
C ALA A 20 -34.32 -11.69 10.44
N LEU A 21 -33.20 -11.88 11.13
CA LEU A 21 -32.67 -10.89 12.04
C LEU A 21 -32.57 -9.58 11.26
N ALA A 22 -33.23 -8.54 11.76
CA ALA A 22 -33.26 -7.24 11.11
C ALA A 22 -31.82 -6.76 10.94
N GLN A 23 -31.36 -6.67 9.69
CA GLN A 23 -30.04 -6.16 9.38
C GLN A 23 -30.00 -4.67 9.70
N SER A 24 -29.04 -4.28 10.52
CA SER A 24 -28.81 -2.89 10.90
C SER A 24 -27.34 -2.59 11.11
N VAL A 25 -27.04 -1.30 11.12
CA VAL A 25 -25.78 -0.75 11.60
C VAL A 25 -26.09 0.12 12.81
N GLN A 26 -25.53 -0.21 13.98
CA GLN A 26 -25.60 0.63 15.15
C GLN A 26 -24.39 1.56 15.20
N ILE A 27 -24.62 2.83 15.55
CA ILE A 27 -23.55 3.78 15.83
C ILE A 27 -23.66 4.21 17.29
N ARG A 28 -22.64 3.91 18.07
CA ARG A 28 -22.56 4.27 19.49
C ARG A 28 -21.49 5.31 19.70
N VAL A 29 -21.85 6.43 20.28
CA VAL A 29 -20.93 7.48 20.72
C VAL A 29 -20.77 7.36 22.23
N GLU A 30 -19.55 7.21 22.71
CA GLU A 30 -19.26 6.92 24.12
C GLU A 30 -18.23 7.91 24.69
N ASP A 31 -18.31 8.14 26.00
CA ASP A 31 -17.28 8.87 26.76
C ASP A 31 -16.05 7.99 27.10
N ALA A 32 -15.12 8.54 27.89
CA ALA A 32 -13.92 7.82 28.33
C ALA A 32 -14.23 6.54 29.15
N ASN A 33 -15.32 6.58 29.90
CA ASN A 33 -15.77 5.51 30.80
C ASN A 33 -16.61 4.45 30.06
N GLY A 34 -16.92 4.68 28.78
CA GLY A 34 -17.81 3.82 28.00
C GLY A 34 -19.29 4.10 28.20
N ASN A 35 -19.65 5.22 28.85
CA ASN A 35 -21.05 5.63 28.96
C ASN A 35 -21.55 6.09 27.59
N LEU A 36 -22.76 5.66 27.25
CA LEU A 36 -23.41 6.01 25.98
C LEU A 36 -23.85 7.47 25.99
N LEU A 37 -23.31 8.26 25.07
CA LEU A 37 -23.68 9.66 24.86
C LEU A 37 -24.72 9.82 23.76
N GLN A 38 -24.59 9.04 22.69
CA GLN A 38 -25.55 8.98 21.58
C GLN A 38 -25.61 7.57 21.00
N ASN A 39 -26.77 7.21 20.44
CA ASN A 39 -26.96 5.94 19.74
C ASN A 39 -27.87 6.14 18.53
N ALA A 40 -27.50 5.53 17.41
CA ALA A 40 -28.32 5.49 16.21
C ALA A 40 -28.41 4.06 15.69
N SER A 41 -29.58 3.64 15.24
CA SER A 41 -29.79 2.38 14.52
C SER A 41 -30.18 2.71 13.08
N LEU A 42 -29.37 2.26 12.15
CA LEU A 42 -29.49 2.59 10.73
C LEU A 42 -29.88 1.35 9.94
N ALA A 43 -30.68 1.54 8.90
CA ALA A 43 -30.86 0.54 7.87
C ALA A 43 -29.52 0.28 7.13
N PRO A 44 -29.34 -0.88 6.47
CA PRO A 44 -28.15 -1.15 5.67
C PRO A 44 -27.92 -0.05 4.62
N ALA A 45 -26.65 0.31 4.42
CA ALA A 45 -26.18 1.38 3.54
C ALA A 45 -26.72 2.80 3.82
N GLN A 46 -27.54 3.00 4.85
CA GLN A 46 -28.05 4.32 5.22
C GLN A 46 -26.92 5.22 5.73
N ALA A 47 -26.80 6.41 5.14
CA ALA A 47 -25.84 7.41 5.58
C ALA A 47 -26.24 7.99 6.95
N TRP A 48 -25.24 8.40 7.73
CA TRP A 48 -25.46 9.06 9.01
C TRP A 48 -24.47 10.19 9.24
N THR A 49 -24.99 11.25 9.82
CA THR A 49 -24.30 12.51 10.06
C THR A 49 -24.51 12.86 11.53
N GLY A 50 -23.43 12.95 12.30
CA GLY A 50 -23.49 13.10 13.76
C GLY A 50 -22.64 14.26 14.29
N ILE A 51 -23.26 15.11 15.13
CA ILE A 51 -22.54 16.08 15.95
C ILE A 51 -22.09 15.37 17.23
N LEU A 52 -20.78 15.21 17.38
CA LEU A 52 -20.21 14.55 18.55
C LEU A 52 -20.26 15.47 19.79
N PRO A 53 -20.78 15.00 20.93
CA PRO A 53 -20.69 15.73 22.20
C PRO A 53 -19.24 15.97 22.62
N SER A 54 -19.01 17.02 23.43
CA SER A 54 -17.67 17.39 23.91
C SER A 54 -16.99 16.33 24.78
N ALA A 55 -17.75 15.43 25.40
CA ALA A 55 -17.23 14.32 26.20
C ALA A 55 -16.87 13.07 25.37
N THR A 56 -17.11 13.08 24.05
CA THR A 56 -16.90 11.92 23.19
C THR A 56 -15.44 11.46 23.25
N ARG A 57 -15.24 10.16 23.45
CA ARG A 57 -13.92 9.52 23.31
C ARG A 57 -13.94 8.38 22.32
N ARG A 58 -15.09 7.76 22.10
CA ARG A 58 -15.21 6.60 21.22
C ARG A 58 -16.44 6.72 20.33
N VAL A 59 -16.29 6.30 19.08
CA VAL A 59 -17.38 6.09 18.13
C VAL A 59 -17.26 4.65 17.64
N ARG A 60 -18.25 3.82 17.96
CA ARG A 60 -18.30 2.43 17.50
C ARG A 60 -19.34 2.29 16.41
N ILE A 61 -18.93 1.79 15.25
CA ILE A 61 -19.78 1.43 14.12
C ILE A 61 -19.95 -0.09 14.18
N LEU A 62 -21.15 -0.55 14.48
CA LEU A 62 -21.47 -1.94 14.81
C LEU A 62 -22.51 -2.49 13.80
N PRO A 63 -22.07 -2.99 12.64
CA PRO A 63 -22.93 -3.77 11.76
C PRO A 63 -23.36 -5.06 12.46
N SER A 64 -24.64 -5.40 12.34
CA SER A 64 -25.21 -6.63 12.92
C SER A 64 -24.62 -7.93 12.35
N SER A 65 -23.99 -7.90 11.16
CA SER A 65 -23.22 -9.02 10.60
C SER A 65 -22.23 -8.55 9.53
N THR A 66 -21.39 -9.45 9.03
CA THR A 66 -20.48 -9.20 7.89
C THR A 66 -21.19 -9.03 6.55
N SER A 67 -22.50 -9.28 6.48
CA SER A 67 -23.27 -9.14 5.23
C SER A 67 -23.94 -7.76 5.11
N VAL A 68 -23.88 -6.92 6.15
CA VAL A 68 -24.55 -5.61 6.18
C VAL A 68 -23.64 -4.53 5.60
N ASP A 69 -24.13 -3.82 4.58
CA ASP A 69 -23.45 -2.66 4.03
C ASP A 69 -23.52 -1.47 5.02
N ILE A 70 -22.39 -0.79 5.22
CA ILE A 70 -22.24 0.39 6.05
C ILE A 70 -22.35 1.62 5.16
N GLY A 71 -23.31 2.50 5.46
CA GLY A 71 -23.47 3.76 4.74
C GLY A 71 -22.34 4.75 5.02
N ARG A 72 -22.42 5.92 4.39
CA ARG A 72 -21.45 7.00 4.61
C ARG A 72 -21.63 7.59 6.01
N ILE A 73 -20.55 7.66 6.78
CA ILE A 73 -20.55 8.22 8.13
C ILE A 73 -19.82 9.56 8.14
N VAL A 74 -20.49 10.62 8.59
CA VAL A 74 -19.90 11.97 8.71
C VAL A 74 -19.94 12.42 10.17
N LEU A 75 -18.77 12.78 10.69
CA LEU A 75 -18.54 13.13 12.08
C LEU A 75 -17.92 14.52 12.17
N TYR A 76 -18.53 15.41 12.95
CA TYR A 76 -18.01 16.74 13.25
C TYR A 76 -18.36 17.14 14.69
N GLY A 77 -17.76 18.22 15.18
CA GLY A 77 -17.85 18.62 16.58
C GLY A 77 -16.81 17.90 17.45
N GLY A 78 -17.24 17.33 18.59
CA GLY A 78 -16.41 16.48 19.44
C GLY A 78 -15.56 17.20 20.49
N PRO A 79 -14.80 16.45 21.30
CA PRO A 79 -13.92 17.01 22.32
C PRO A 79 -12.90 17.95 21.70
N ARG A 80 -12.77 19.14 22.29
CA ARG A 80 -11.61 20.00 22.13
C ARG A 80 -11.05 20.24 23.54
N PRO A 81 -9.94 19.61 23.97
CA PRO A 81 -9.01 18.70 23.26
C PRO A 81 -9.17 17.18 23.53
N GLY A 82 -8.67 16.36 22.61
CA GLY A 82 -8.24 14.97 22.83
C GLY A 82 -8.74 13.95 21.81
N ASP A 83 -8.03 12.82 21.71
CA ASP A 83 -8.26 11.78 20.69
C ASP A 83 -9.70 11.20 20.74
N VAL A 84 -10.25 10.93 19.56
CA VAL A 84 -11.52 10.21 19.37
C VAL A 84 -11.24 8.90 18.64
N ASP A 85 -11.54 7.78 19.28
CA ASP A 85 -11.35 6.45 18.70
C ASP A 85 -12.57 6.02 17.90
N ILE A 86 -12.42 5.92 16.59
CA ILE A 86 -13.44 5.42 15.69
C ILE A 86 -13.13 3.95 15.40
N SER A 87 -14.01 3.05 15.83
CA SER A 87 -13.88 1.62 15.57
C SER A 87 -15.01 1.05 14.75
N ILE A 88 -14.70 0.13 13.83
CA ILE A 88 -15.69 -0.67 13.08
C ILE A 88 -15.67 -2.09 13.63
N GLY A 89 -16.82 -2.55 14.15
CA GLY A 89 -16.99 -3.84 14.80
C GLY A 89 -16.47 -3.86 16.23
N GLY A 90 -15.23 -4.32 16.43
CA GLY A 90 -14.66 -4.51 17.76
C GLY A 90 -14.34 -3.20 18.50
N PRO A 91 -13.89 -3.29 19.77
CA PRO A 91 -13.28 -2.16 20.45
C PRO A 91 -12.02 -1.69 19.69
N PHE A 92 -11.68 -0.41 19.83
CA PHE A 92 -10.44 0.14 19.30
C PHE A 92 -9.24 -0.58 19.94
N ALA A 93 -8.24 -0.92 19.12
CA ALA A 93 -7.02 -1.57 19.58
C ALA A 93 -5.78 -0.97 18.88
N PRO A 94 -4.58 -1.21 19.44
CA PRO A 94 -3.32 -0.87 18.77
C PRO A 94 -3.18 -1.58 17.43
N ALA A 95 -2.38 -1.01 16.53
CA ALA A 95 -2.20 -1.55 15.17
C ALA A 95 -1.58 -2.96 15.11
N SER A 96 -0.93 -3.41 16.19
CA SER A 96 -0.43 -4.80 16.30
C SER A 96 -1.56 -5.83 16.40
N VAL A 97 -2.78 -5.43 16.77
CA VAL A 97 -3.94 -6.32 16.92
C VAL A 97 -4.80 -6.28 15.66
N ALA A 98 -4.91 -7.41 14.96
CA ALA A 98 -5.75 -7.52 13.77
C ALA A 98 -7.25 -7.39 14.12
N PRO A 99 -8.00 -6.48 13.48
CA PRO A 99 -9.45 -6.38 13.69
C PRO A 99 -10.19 -7.58 13.10
N THR A 100 -11.31 -7.95 13.71
CA THR A 100 -12.26 -8.89 13.10
C THR A 100 -13.15 -8.11 12.11
N PRO A 101 -13.32 -8.57 10.86
CA PRO A 101 -14.20 -7.90 9.90
C PRO A 101 -15.63 -7.78 10.41
N ALA A 102 -16.22 -6.59 10.29
CA ALA A 102 -17.60 -6.31 10.58
C ALA A 102 -18.22 -5.51 9.42
N GLY A 103 -19.42 -5.90 8.99
CA GLY A 103 -20.03 -5.35 7.79
C GLY A 103 -19.43 -5.88 6.48
N ARG A 104 -20.13 -5.55 5.39
CA ARG A 104 -19.78 -5.90 4.01
C ARG A 104 -19.04 -4.74 3.36
N ASN A 105 -19.75 -3.82 2.71
CA ASN A 105 -19.12 -2.65 2.09
C ASN A 105 -19.15 -1.44 3.03
N LEU A 106 -18.25 -0.49 2.81
CA LEU A 106 -18.21 0.80 3.49
C LEU A 106 -18.27 1.94 2.47
N ALA A 107 -19.33 2.75 2.53
CA ALA A 107 -19.51 3.89 1.63
C ALA A 107 -18.70 5.14 2.02
N GLY A 108 -18.00 5.13 3.15
CA GLY A 108 -17.03 6.15 3.54
C GLY A 108 -17.14 6.59 5.01
N ILE A 109 -16.08 7.21 5.51
CA ILE A 109 -16.00 7.81 6.85
C ILE A 109 -15.33 9.18 6.71
N ILE A 110 -15.99 10.24 7.17
CA ILE A 110 -15.45 11.60 7.15
C ILE A 110 -15.41 12.12 8.57
N ALA A 111 -14.20 12.34 9.07
CA ALA A 111 -13.92 12.81 10.42
C ALA A 111 -12.65 13.67 10.46
N ASN A 112 -12.28 14.28 9.34
CA ASN A 112 -11.10 15.12 9.20
C ASN A 112 -11.20 16.44 9.99
N ASP A 113 -12.42 16.90 10.31
CA ASP A 113 -12.64 18.06 11.19
C ASP A 113 -12.32 17.76 12.67
N LEU A 114 -12.19 16.47 13.01
CA LEU A 114 -11.78 16.02 14.33
C LEU A 114 -10.26 15.84 14.31
N SER A 115 -9.51 16.87 14.72
CA SER A 115 -8.03 16.94 14.66
C SER A 115 -7.26 15.74 15.24
N SER A 116 -7.92 14.84 15.95
CA SER A 116 -7.35 13.71 16.66
C SER A 116 -8.17 12.43 16.53
N ALA A 117 -9.03 12.32 15.51
CA ALA A 117 -9.78 11.10 15.26
C ALA A 117 -8.87 9.98 14.72
N ARG A 118 -8.92 8.80 15.36
CA ARG A 118 -8.14 7.61 15.03
C ARG A 118 -9.05 6.52 14.49
N LEU A 119 -8.75 5.96 13.32
CA LEU A 119 -9.52 4.85 12.76
C LEU A 119 -8.91 3.48 13.13
N TYR A 120 -9.77 2.54 13.50
CA TYR A 120 -9.47 1.12 13.67
C TYR A 120 -10.62 0.24 13.15
N GLY A 121 -10.34 -0.87 12.49
CA GLY A 121 -11.38 -1.87 12.20
C GLY A 121 -11.21 -2.58 10.88
N ALA A 122 -12.18 -3.43 10.55
CA ALA A 122 -12.17 -4.15 9.28
C ALA A 122 -13.57 -4.36 8.71
N ILE A 123 -13.64 -4.52 7.38
CA ILE A 123 -14.84 -4.88 6.63
C ILE A 123 -14.57 -6.07 5.71
N SER A 124 -15.61 -6.81 5.34
CA SER A 124 -15.48 -8.01 4.49
C SER A 124 -15.58 -7.74 2.97
N GLY A 125 -16.07 -6.56 2.59
CA GLY A 125 -16.28 -6.12 1.22
C GLY A 125 -15.43 -4.89 0.87
N ALA A 126 -15.92 -4.07 -0.05
CA ALA A 126 -15.21 -2.94 -0.62
C ALA A 126 -15.37 -1.63 0.18
N VAL A 127 -14.37 -0.75 0.06
CA VAL A 127 -14.51 0.67 0.41
C VAL A 127 -14.91 1.42 -0.87
N THR A 128 -16.18 1.82 -0.96
CA THR A 128 -16.77 2.38 -2.18
C THR A 128 -16.77 3.90 -2.23
N GLY A 129 -16.50 4.57 -1.11
CA GLY A 129 -16.36 6.03 -1.03
C GLY A 129 -15.15 6.46 -0.22
N ASP A 130 -15.17 7.71 0.25
CA ASP A 130 -13.98 8.32 0.83
C ASP A 130 -13.83 8.03 2.33
N ILE A 131 -12.61 7.71 2.74
CA ILE A 131 -12.18 7.69 4.15
C ILE A 131 -11.28 8.90 4.36
N LEU A 132 -11.78 9.90 5.08
CA LEU A 132 -11.06 11.13 5.43
C LEU A 132 -10.95 11.17 6.96
N ILE A 133 -9.76 10.87 7.48
CA ILE A 133 -9.51 10.75 8.93
C ILE A 133 -8.26 11.55 9.31
N SER A 134 -8.10 11.95 10.57
CA SER A 134 -6.85 12.60 10.99
C SER A 134 -5.72 11.60 11.20
N LYS A 135 -6.01 10.46 11.85
CA LYS A 135 -5.01 9.45 12.21
C LYS A 135 -5.52 8.05 11.87
N ILE A 136 -4.62 7.14 11.51
CA ILE A 136 -4.93 5.73 11.25
C ILE A 136 -4.09 4.82 12.15
N SER A 137 -4.75 3.95 12.92
CA SER A 137 -4.09 2.85 13.62
C SER A 137 -4.01 1.65 12.70
N ARG A 138 -5.15 1.02 12.40
CA ARG A 138 -5.22 -0.12 11.49
C ARG A 138 -6.56 -0.23 10.81
N PHE A 139 -6.58 -0.35 9.50
CA PHE A 139 -7.81 -0.59 8.75
C PHE A 139 -7.62 -1.69 7.72
N GLU A 140 -8.57 -2.62 7.66
CA GLU A 140 -8.53 -3.73 6.70
C GLU A 140 -9.84 -3.84 5.90
N SER A 141 -9.71 -4.05 4.61
CA SER A 141 -10.82 -4.31 3.69
C SER A 141 -10.52 -5.58 2.92
N ARG A 142 -11.37 -6.60 3.05
CA ARG A 142 -11.27 -7.83 2.22
C ARG A 142 -11.79 -7.65 0.79
N GLY A 143 -12.31 -6.48 0.46
CA GLY A 143 -12.60 -6.05 -0.90
C GLY A 143 -11.69 -4.92 -1.37
N PRO A 144 -11.92 -4.41 -2.59
CA PRO A 144 -11.14 -3.31 -3.16
C PRO A 144 -11.31 -2.01 -2.38
N LEU A 145 -10.24 -1.20 -2.32
CA LEU A 145 -10.38 0.24 -2.23
C LEU A 145 -10.83 0.77 -3.60
N GLN A 146 -11.93 1.52 -3.64
CA GLN A 146 -12.48 2.16 -4.84
C GLN A 146 -12.54 3.69 -4.71
N GLY A 147 -12.67 4.23 -3.49
CA GLY A 147 -12.63 5.68 -3.22
C GLY A 147 -11.25 6.22 -2.82
N HIS A 148 -11.24 7.39 -2.19
CA HIS A 148 -10.02 7.97 -1.63
C HIS A 148 -9.82 7.56 -0.17
N PHE A 149 -8.58 7.28 0.20
CA PHE A 149 -8.18 7.13 1.60
C PHE A 149 -7.22 8.26 1.93
N TYR A 150 -7.57 9.13 2.87
CA TYR A 150 -6.76 10.24 3.32
C TYR A 150 -6.58 10.20 4.83
N ALA A 151 -5.33 10.30 5.30
CA ALA A 151 -5.03 10.64 6.69
C ALA A 151 -3.87 11.61 6.83
N ASP A 152 -3.80 12.39 7.91
CA ASP A 152 -2.68 13.33 8.15
C ASP A 152 -1.58 12.69 9.01
N ASN A 153 -1.89 11.87 10.01
CA ASN A 153 -0.91 11.08 10.78
C ASN A 153 0.28 11.84 11.42
N THR A 154 0.35 13.18 11.40
CA THR A 154 1.49 13.98 11.91
C THR A 154 1.87 13.67 13.35
N PHE A 155 0.88 13.38 14.19
CA PHE A 155 1.04 13.12 15.63
C PHE A 155 0.71 11.67 15.99
N ASN A 156 0.81 10.76 15.03
CA ASN A 156 0.62 9.35 15.28
C ASN A 156 1.97 8.70 15.59
N ASN A 157 2.25 8.50 16.88
CA ASN A 157 3.44 7.79 17.32
C ASN A 157 3.29 6.25 17.19
N ALA A 158 2.14 5.78 16.71
CA ALA A 158 1.86 4.36 16.53
C ALA A 158 1.98 3.95 15.04
N PRO A 159 2.35 2.70 14.76
CA PRO A 159 2.42 2.19 13.40
C PRO A 159 1.04 2.28 12.73
N ALA A 160 1.02 2.77 11.50
CA ALA A 160 -0.16 2.79 10.65
C ALA A 160 -0.16 1.56 9.74
N VAL A 161 -1.22 0.75 9.81
CA VAL A 161 -1.36 -0.48 9.02
C VAL A 161 -2.61 -0.42 8.16
N LEU A 162 -2.44 -0.65 6.86
CA LEU A 162 -3.54 -0.70 5.90
C LEU A 162 -3.50 -2.01 5.13
N ARG A 163 -4.66 -2.65 4.97
CA ARG A 163 -4.79 -3.88 4.16
C ARG A 163 -6.00 -3.80 3.25
N PHE A 164 -5.80 -4.14 1.98
CA PHE A 164 -6.86 -4.17 0.97
C PHE A 164 -6.75 -5.44 0.14
N ALA A 165 -7.87 -5.97 -0.37
CA ALA A 165 -7.79 -7.04 -1.36
C ALA A 165 -7.23 -6.56 -2.69
N SER A 166 -7.54 -5.32 -3.08
CA SER A 166 -6.96 -4.64 -4.23
C SER A 166 -7.11 -3.13 -4.09
N ILE A 167 -6.35 -2.37 -4.88
CA ILE A 167 -6.49 -0.92 -4.98
C ILE A 167 -6.86 -0.60 -6.43
N SER A 168 -8.06 -0.05 -6.63
CA SER A 168 -8.62 0.19 -7.96
C SER A 168 -7.90 1.34 -8.69
N PRO A 169 -7.99 1.42 -10.03
CA PRO A 169 -7.30 2.46 -10.81
C PRO A 169 -7.66 3.90 -10.43
N ALA A 170 -8.91 4.14 -10.02
CA ALA A 170 -9.38 5.47 -9.60
C ALA A 170 -9.03 5.81 -8.15
N SER A 171 -8.52 4.85 -7.38
CA SER A 171 -8.29 5.03 -5.96
C SER A 171 -6.99 5.76 -5.66
N VAL A 172 -7.06 6.65 -4.67
CA VAL A 172 -5.90 7.39 -4.18
C VAL A 172 -5.80 7.17 -2.68
N LEU A 173 -4.67 6.63 -2.24
CA LEU A 173 -4.28 6.52 -0.84
C LEU A 173 -3.25 7.61 -0.55
N THR A 174 -3.60 8.53 0.35
CA THR A 174 -2.73 9.62 0.77
C THR A 174 -2.55 9.59 2.27
N LEU A 175 -1.30 9.59 2.74
CA LEU A 175 -0.99 10.04 4.10
C LEU A 175 -0.24 11.37 3.99
N ALA A 176 -0.92 12.48 4.31
CA ALA A 176 -0.40 13.82 4.10
C ALA A 176 0.86 14.10 4.93
N SER A 177 0.94 13.51 6.13
CA SER A 177 2.18 13.43 6.90
C SER A 177 2.26 12.11 7.69
N GLY A 178 3.36 11.93 8.42
CA GLY A 178 3.63 10.69 9.14
C GLY A 178 3.98 9.52 8.21
N SER A 179 4.37 8.38 8.79
CA SER A 179 4.80 7.21 8.03
C SER A 179 3.72 6.13 7.97
N LEU A 180 3.67 5.42 6.85
CA LEU A 180 2.90 4.17 6.73
C LEU A 180 3.82 3.01 7.10
N ASP A 181 3.48 2.29 8.17
CA ASP A 181 4.30 1.16 8.61
C ASP A 181 4.12 -0.02 7.66
N TRP A 182 2.88 -0.36 7.35
CA TRP A 182 2.58 -1.47 6.46
C TRP A 182 1.38 -1.16 5.56
N LEU A 183 1.55 -1.39 4.26
CA LEU A 183 0.46 -1.53 3.29
C LEU A 183 0.50 -2.92 2.65
N ASP A 184 -0.57 -3.68 2.82
CA ASP A 184 -0.71 -5.00 2.22
C ASP A 184 -1.84 -5.00 1.18
N VAL A 185 -1.54 -5.48 -0.02
CA VAL A 185 -2.50 -5.61 -1.12
C VAL A 185 -2.51 -7.07 -1.57
N ALA A 186 -3.56 -7.79 -1.23
CA ALA A 186 -3.65 -9.24 -1.49
C ALA A 186 -3.85 -9.61 -2.98
N GLY A 187 -4.08 -8.61 -3.83
CA GLY A 187 -4.32 -8.76 -5.26
C GLY A 187 -3.63 -7.65 -6.04
N TYR A 188 -4.31 -7.12 -7.07
CA TYR A 188 -3.75 -6.08 -7.93
C TYR A 188 -3.71 -4.71 -7.25
N MET A 189 -2.65 -3.96 -7.53
CA MET A 189 -2.53 -2.56 -7.17
C MET A 189 -2.49 -1.69 -8.43
N ASN A 190 -3.58 -0.96 -8.71
CA ASN A 190 -3.68 -0.12 -9.91
C ASN A 190 -3.86 1.37 -9.60
N GLY A 191 -4.07 1.74 -8.33
CA GLY A 191 -4.28 3.12 -7.91
C GLY A 191 -2.99 3.87 -7.53
N GLN A 192 -3.14 5.02 -6.88
CA GLN A 192 -2.04 5.87 -6.46
C GLN A 192 -1.83 5.81 -4.94
N ILE A 193 -0.58 5.71 -4.51
CA ILE A 193 -0.13 5.97 -3.14
C ILE A 193 0.69 7.26 -3.15
N SER A 194 0.37 8.18 -2.26
CA SER A 194 1.07 9.45 -2.07
C SER A 194 1.39 9.67 -0.60
N LEU A 195 2.66 9.85 -0.27
CA LEU A 195 3.15 10.12 1.08
C LEU A 195 3.99 11.42 1.06
N PRO A 196 3.36 12.60 0.83
CA PRO A 196 4.08 13.84 0.55
C PRO A 196 5.05 14.27 1.66
N ASN A 197 4.69 14.06 2.93
CA ASN A 197 5.53 14.40 4.08
C ASN A 197 5.74 13.19 5.00
N GLY A 198 5.98 12.02 4.39
CA GLY A 198 6.01 10.74 5.08
C GLY A 198 7.00 9.76 4.48
N SER A 199 7.16 8.61 5.13
CA SER A 199 7.88 7.46 4.58
C SER A 199 6.97 6.24 4.52
N LEU A 200 7.31 5.31 3.64
CA LEU A 200 6.69 3.99 3.57
C LEU A 200 7.66 2.96 4.14
N HIS A 201 7.34 2.29 5.23
CA HIS A 201 8.22 1.25 5.76
C HIS A 201 8.11 -0.05 4.94
N ALA A 202 6.89 -0.56 4.71
CA ALA A 202 6.68 -1.73 3.86
C ALA A 202 5.41 -1.67 3.00
N LEU A 203 5.53 -2.06 1.73
CA LEU A 203 4.43 -2.37 0.80
C LEU A 203 4.61 -3.78 0.24
N THR A 204 3.58 -4.61 0.38
CA THR A 204 3.47 -5.92 -0.27
C THR A 204 2.28 -5.95 -1.22
N VAL A 205 2.49 -6.42 -2.44
CA VAL A 205 1.45 -6.65 -3.46
C VAL A 205 1.54 -8.09 -3.92
N SER A 206 0.48 -8.87 -3.76
CA SER A 206 0.48 -10.30 -4.06
C SER A 206 0.22 -10.64 -5.54
N ALA A 207 -0.11 -9.64 -6.35
CA ALA A 207 -0.23 -9.75 -7.81
C ALA A 207 0.61 -8.66 -8.50
N ASP A 208 0.11 -8.09 -9.60
CA ASP A 208 0.81 -7.03 -10.34
C ASP A 208 0.56 -5.65 -9.73
N PHE A 209 1.55 -4.77 -9.91
CA PHE A 209 1.49 -3.36 -9.55
C PHE A 209 1.56 -2.51 -10.82
N THR A 210 0.46 -1.85 -11.18
CA THR A 210 0.37 -0.95 -12.35
C THR A 210 0.17 0.53 -11.97
N GLY A 211 0.01 0.80 -10.68
CA GLY A 211 -0.30 2.13 -10.15
C GLY A 211 0.91 3.06 -9.96
N LYS A 212 0.76 4.00 -9.04
CA LYS A 212 1.79 4.97 -8.66
C LYS A 212 2.10 4.95 -7.18
N LEU A 213 3.34 5.22 -6.81
CA LEU A 213 3.89 5.30 -5.48
C LEU A 213 4.84 6.50 -5.42
N ASN A 214 4.42 7.55 -4.72
CA ASN A 214 5.12 8.82 -4.63
C ASN A 214 5.44 9.19 -3.18
N VAL A 215 6.72 9.30 -2.86
CA VAL A 215 7.23 9.65 -1.52
C VAL A 215 8.24 10.81 -1.63
N PRO A 216 7.78 12.04 -1.96
CA PRO A 216 8.64 13.15 -2.36
C PRO A 216 9.44 13.79 -1.22
N SER A 217 9.18 13.44 0.05
CA SER A 217 9.94 13.97 1.20
C SER A 217 10.42 12.88 2.17
N GLY A 218 10.43 11.63 1.73
CA GLY A 218 10.83 10.51 2.58
C GLY A 218 11.38 9.33 1.80
N SER A 219 11.40 8.18 2.47
CA SER A 219 11.99 6.94 1.96
C SER A 219 10.94 5.84 1.75
N ILE A 220 11.31 4.87 0.91
CA ILE A 220 10.61 3.58 0.83
C ILE A 220 11.54 2.54 1.45
N GLY A 221 11.13 1.92 2.55
CA GLY A 221 11.85 0.81 3.15
C GLY A 221 11.79 -0.40 2.22
N ARG A 222 10.62 -1.04 2.13
CA ARG A 222 10.48 -2.29 1.40
C ARG A 222 9.30 -2.27 0.45
N LEU A 223 9.55 -2.63 -0.81
CA LEU A 223 8.55 -2.88 -1.83
C LEU A 223 8.68 -4.31 -2.35
N VAL A 224 7.67 -5.14 -2.12
CA VAL A 224 7.60 -6.51 -2.64
C VAL A 224 6.36 -6.65 -3.51
N VAL A 225 6.56 -7.04 -4.75
CA VAL A 225 5.49 -7.32 -5.70
C VAL A 225 5.68 -8.76 -6.18
N ALA A 226 4.70 -9.63 -5.97
CA ALA A 226 4.83 -11.03 -6.40
C ALA A 226 4.75 -11.17 -7.93
N GLY A 227 3.96 -10.29 -8.56
CA GLY A 227 3.86 -10.16 -10.00
C GLY A 227 4.77 -9.08 -10.56
N ASP A 228 4.35 -8.47 -11.66
CA ASP A 228 5.11 -7.50 -12.41
C ASP A 228 4.83 -6.07 -11.92
N ILE A 229 5.86 -5.21 -11.94
CA ILE A 229 5.70 -3.77 -11.80
C ILE A 229 5.62 -3.16 -13.19
N ASN A 230 4.48 -2.59 -13.56
CA ASN A 230 4.25 -1.98 -14.85
C ASN A 230 3.92 -0.49 -14.71
N SER A 231 4.46 0.33 -15.61
CA SER A 231 4.01 1.71 -15.75
C SER A 231 2.75 1.78 -16.63
N ILE A 232 1.70 2.45 -16.15
CA ILE A 232 0.55 2.86 -16.98
C ILE A 232 0.86 4.03 -17.92
N SER A 233 2.00 4.69 -17.72
CA SER A 233 2.42 5.82 -18.55
C SER A 233 3.30 5.33 -19.70
N PRO A 234 3.24 5.98 -20.90
CA PRO A 234 4.09 5.64 -22.03
C PRO A 234 5.57 5.55 -21.65
N PRO A 235 6.39 4.75 -22.36
CA PRO A 235 7.84 4.74 -22.14
C PRO A 235 8.41 6.17 -22.16
N GLY A 236 8.99 6.61 -21.04
CA GLY A 236 9.54 7.97 -20.87
C GLY A 236 8.64 8.98 -20.15
N ALA A 237 7.38 8.65 -19.89
CA ALA A 237 6.53 9.43 -19.00
C ALA A 237 6.80 9.08 -17.53
N LEU A 238 6.74 10.12 -16.70
CA LEU A 238 7.24 10.17 -15.34
C LEU A 238 6.36 9.36 -14.35
N TRP A 239 6.99 8.32 -13.77
CA TRP A 239 6.81 7.71 -12.43
C TRP A 239 5.66 6.71 -12.15
N PRO A 240 5.98 5.42 -11.94
CA PRO A 240 5.25 4.60 -10.97
C PRO A 240 5.91 4.60 -9.58
N ILE A 241 7.24 4.68 -9.42
CA ILE A 241 7.87 4.57 -8.08
C ILE A 241 8.93 5.63 -7.85
N ARG A 242 8.75 6.44 -6.80
CA ARG A 242 9.72 7.49 -6.44
C ARG A 242 9.80 7.77 -4.95
N ALA A 243 11.03 7.95 -4.48
CA ALA A 243 11.33 8.39 -3.13
C ALA A 243 12.48 9.40 -3.13
N ARG A 244 12.40 10.44 -2.30
CA ARG A 244 13.45 11.47 -2.18
C ARG A 244 14.66 10.97 -1.41
N ASP A 245 14.43 10.29 -0.29
CA ASP A 245 15.48 9.89 0.66
C ASP A 245 15.95 8.45 0.46
N GLY A 246 15.47 7.78 -0.59
CA GLY A 246 15.98 6.50 -1.04
C GLY A 246 14.97 5.37 -1.00
N ILE A 247 15.39 4.22 -1.53
CA ILE A 247 14.60 3.00 -1.54
C ILE A 247 15.47 1.85 -1.07
N ASN A 248 15.15 1.23 0.07
CA ASN A 248 16.03 0.23 0.66
C ASN A 248 15.91 -1.13 -0.06
N PHE A 249 14.70 -1.54 -0.44
CA PHE A 249 14.48 -2.85 -1.06
C PHE A 249 13.33 -2.84 -2.06
N ILE A 250 13.58 -3.39 -3.25
CA ILE A 250 12.57 -3.69 -4.27
C ILE A 250 12.73 -5.14 -4.76
N SER A 251 11.65 -5.90 -4.78
CA SER A 251 11.59 -7.22 -5.43
C SER A 251 10.32 -7.36 -6.25
N ALA A 252 10.46 -7.77 -7.51
CA ALA A 252 9.34 -8.05 -8.41
C ALA A 252 9.60 -9.27 -9.29
N ALA A 253 8.58 -9.80 -9.95
CA ALA A 253 8.76 -10.80 -11.00
C ALA A 253 9.52 -10.22 -12.20
N ALA A 254 8.98 -9.17 -12.79
CA ALA A 254 9.59 -8.29 -13.79
C ALA A 254 9.32 -6.83 -13.44
N ILE A 255 10.10 -5.92 -14.01
CA ILE A 255 9.90 -4.47 -13.87
C ILE A 255 9.88 -3.85 -15.26
N ASN A 256 8.78 -3.21 -15.60
CA ASN A 256 8.60 -2.39 -16.80
C ASN A 256 8.17 -0.98 -16.38
N ALA A 257 9.09 -0.27 -15.73
CA ALA A 257 8.77 0.93 -14.98
C ALA A 257 9.99 1.83 -14.77
N GLN A 258 9.73 3.10 -14.46
CA GLN A 258 10.76 4.01 -13.95
C GLN A 258 10.79 3.97 -12.42
N ILE A 259 12.00 3.86 -11.88
CA ILE A 259 12.28 3.89 -10.44
C ILE A 259 13.27 5.03 -10.19
N THR A 260 12.99 5.92 -9.24
CA THR A 260 14.03 6.83 -8.72
C THR A 260 14.10 6.83 -7.21
N ALA A 261 15.30 6.55 -6.73
CA ALA A 261 15.70 6.66 -5.33
C ALA A 261 16.64 7.87 -5.23
N GLY A 262 16.13 9.03 -4.80
CA GLY A 262 16.78 10.34 -4.99
C GLY A 262 15.93 11.32 -5.79
N ALA A 263 14.60 11.18 -5.73
CA ALA A 263 13.67 12.05 -6.43
C ALA A 263 13.84 13.52 -6.01
N ASP A 264 13.52 14.44 -6.92
CA ASP A 264 13.51 15.89 -6.67
C ASP A 264 14.85 16.43 -6.12
N GLY A 265 15.97 15.81 -6.55
CA GLY A 265 17.33 16.15 -6.13
C GLY A 265 17.71 15.65 -4.73
N GLY A 266 16.87 14.79 -4.13
CA GLY A 266 17.10 14.22 -2.80
C GLY A 266 18.34 13.36 -2.68
N PRO A 267 18.84 13.13 -1.44
CA PRO A 267 20.04 12.36 -1.17
C PRO A 267 19.88 10.85 -1.31
N GLY A 268 18.67 10.37 -1.65
CA GLY A 268 18.36 8.95 -1.65
C GLY A 268 19.26 8.08 -2.51
N ALA A 269 19.59 6.91 -1.98
CA ALA A 269 20.23 5.81 -2.69
C ALA A 269 19.28 4.62 -2.83
N LEU A 270 19.64 3.70 -3.72
CA LEU A 270 19.01 2.39 -3.79
C LEU A 270 19.77 1.42 -2.87
N GLY A 271 19.06 0.60 -2.09
CA GLY A 271 19.68 -0.47 -1.32
C GLY A 271 19.85 -1.74 -2.14
N PHE A 272 18.73 -2.39 -2.41
CA PHE A 272 18.65 -3.60 -3.21
C PHE A 272 17.46 -3.56 -4.17
N LEU A 273 17.70 -3.94 -5.42
CA LEU A 273 16.66 -4.17 -6.41
C LEU A 273 16.86 -5.53 -7.05
N GLN A 274 15.78 -6.32 -7.12
CA GLN A 274 15.77 -7.56 -7.88
C GLN A 274 14.56 -7.76 -8.77
N THR A 275 14.80 -8.39 -9.92
CA THR A 275 13.78 -9.13 -10.67
C THR A 275 14.02 -10.63 -10.44
N THR A 276 12.96 -11.38 -10.18
CA THR A 276 13.08 -12.80 -9.80
C THR A 276 13.00 -13.75 -10.99
N ARG A 277 12.32 -13.36 -12.08
CA ARG A 277 12.18 -14.19 -13.28
C ARG A 277 12.21 -13.42 -14.60
N GLY A 278 11.91 -12.13 -14.58
CA GLY A 278 11.73 -11.29 -15.76
C GLY A 278 12.83 -10.24 -15.95
N ASP A 279 12.58 -9.39 -16.94
CA ASP A 279 13.46 -8.29 -17.31
C ASP A 279 13.29 -7.09 -16.39
N PHE A 280 14.27 -6.20 -16.41
CA PHE A 280 14.08 -4.81 -16.02
C PHE A 280 14.14 -3.92 -17.26
N ALA A 281 12.97 -3.47 -17.71
CA ALA A 281 12.77 -2.49 -18.75
C ALA A 281 12.30 -1.16 -18.15
N GLY A 282 12.79 -0.04 -18.67
CA GLY A 282 12.42 1.30 -18.21
C GLY A 282 13.63 2.16 -17.83
N ALA A 283 13.65 2.68 -16.61
CA ALA A 283 14.76 3.51 -16.14
C ALA A 283 14.97 3.40 -14.63
N LEU A 284 16.24 3.45 -14.21
CA LEU A 284 16.66 3.54 -12.82
C LEU A 284 17.51 4.79 -12.65
N TYR A 285 17.11 5.64 -11.72
CA TYR A 285 17.90 6.78 -11.27
C TYR A 285 18.16 6.63 -9.78
N ALA A 286 19.42 6.65 -9.38
CA ALA A 286 19.78 6.68 -7.97
C ALA A 286 21.07 7.46 -7.76
N LYS A 287 21.28 8.00 -6.55
CA LYS A 287 22.61 8.55 -6.22
C LYS A 287 23.65 7.44 -6.11
N GLY A 288 23.31 6.32 -5.50
CA GLY A 288 24.21 5.17 -5.45
C GLY A 288 23.45 3.88 -5.17
N ILE A 289 24.22 2.81 -5.02
CA ILE A 289 23.75 1.53 -4.53
C ILE A 289 24.50 1.26 -3.23
N LEU A 290 23.79 1.44 -2.11
CA LEU A 290 24.36 1.42 -0.77
C LEU A 290 23.91 0.20 0.02
N PRO A 291 24.77 -0.41 0.84
CA PRO A 291 24.34 -1.45 1.75
C PRO A 291 23.36 -0.86 2.76
N VAL A 292 22.22 -1.49 2.91
CA VAL A 292 21.26 -1.13 3.96
C VAL A 292 21.66 -1.90 5.22
N GLN A 293 21.81 -1.19 6.33
CA GLN A 293 22.17 -1.81 7.60
C GLN A 293 21.18 -2.94 7.96
N GLY A 294 21.70 -4.14 8.22
CA GLY A 294 20.88 -5.31 8.54
C GLY A 294 20.32 -6.07 7.33
N GLN A 295 20.63 -5.69 6.10
CA GLN A 295 20.36 -6.49 4.90
C GLN A 295 21.65 -7.20 4.44
N PRO A 296 21.63 -8.53 4.26
CA PRO A 296 22.81 -9.27 3.78
C PRO A 296 23.07 -9.02 2.29
N GLU A 297 22.06 -8.56 1.56
CA GLU A 297 22.14 -8.30 0.12
C GLU A 297 21.93 -6.81 -0.17
N ALA A 298 22.85 -6.26 -0.95
CA ALA A 298 22.76 -4.95 -1.57
C ALA A 298 23.14 -5.14 -3.04
N GLY A 299 22.63 -4.29 -3.93
CA GLY A 299 22.95 -4.43 -5.35
C GLY A 299 21.75 -4.32 -6.29
N LEU A 300 22.07 -4.48 -7.57
CA LEU A 300 21.11 -4.61 -8.65
C LEU A 300 21.18 -6.03 -9.21
N ARG A 301 20.13 -6.83 -9.04
CA ARG A 301 20.07 -8.22 -9.51
C ARG A 301 18.94 -8.41 -10.52
N ILE A 302 19.28 -8.51 -11.79
CA ILE A 302 18.29 -8.70 -12.86
C ILE A 302 18.33 -10.15 -13.32
N ALA A 303 17.23 -10.89 -13.16
CA ALA A 303 17.18 -12.30 -13.52
C ALA A 303 17.42 -12.57 -15.01
N ARG A 304 16.93 -11.67 -15.88
CA ARG A 304 17.05 -11.78 -17.34
C ARG A 304 17.75 -10.54 -17.92
N HIS A 305 17.07 -9.73 -18.72
CA HIS A 305 17.68 -8.64 -19.47
C HIS A 305 17.56 -7.30 -18.71
N LEU A 306 18.63 -6.50 -18.75
CA LEU A 306 18.61 -5.10 -18.34
C LEU A 306 18.41 -4.22 -19.58
N ILE A 307 17.15 -3.81 -19.79
CA ILE A 307 16.68 -2.98 -20.91
C ILE A 307 16.31 -1.58 -20.40
N ALA A 308 17.07 -1.08 -19.44
CA ALA A 308 16.78 0.17 -18.76
C ALA A 308 17.99 1.09 -18.78
N ARG A 309 17.74 2.40 -18.96
CA ARG A 309 18.75 3.41 -18.67
C ARG A 309 18.98 3.43 -17.16
N THR A 310 20.21 3.19 -16.73
CA THR A 310 20.59 3.20 -15.32
C THR A 310 21.59 4.31 -15.06
N ASP A 311 21.26 5.24 -14.16
CA ASP A 311 22.08 6.42 -13.82
C ASP A 311 22.40 6.41 -12.32
N LEU A 312 23.68 6.23 -11.99
CA LEU A 312 24.21 6.15 -10.62
C LEU A 312 25.26 7.26 -10.41
N ARG A 313 24.94 8.22 -9.52
CA ARG A 313 25.55 9.58 -9.50
C ARG A 313 26.55 9.92 -8.39
N GLU A 314 26.82 9.03 -7.44
CA GLU A 314 27.73 9.29 -6.33
C GLU A 314 28.74 8.16 -6.12
N ARG A 315 29.83 8.51 -5.43
CA ARG A 315 31.09 7.77 -5.22
C ARG A 315 30.95 6.43 -4.50
N ASP A 316 29.86 6.25 -3.75
CA ASP A 316 29.69 5.09 -2.87
C ASP A 316 28.84 4.01 -3.54
N LEU A 317 29.41 3.38 -4.57
CA LEU A 317 28.91 2.11 -5.07
C LEU A 317 29.65 1.00 -4.31
N ALA A 318 28.99 0.41 -3.32
CA ALA A 318 29.57 -0.65 -2.49
C ALA A 318 28.97 -2.03 -2.78
N ALA A 319 28.12 -2.13 -3.80
CA ALA A 319 27.31 -3.31 -4.05
C ALA A 319 27.26 -3.72 -5.54
N PRO A 320 27.20 -5.03 -5.83
CA PRO A 320 27.33 -5.55 -7.19
C PRO A 320 26.10 -5.30 -8.08
N ILE A 321 26.38 -5.17 -9.38
CA ILE A 321 25.39 -5.21 -10.45
C ILE A 321 25.50 -6.55 -11.15
N ARG A 322 24.43 -7.36 -11.12
CA ARG A 322 24.36 -8.68 -11.73
C ARG A 322 23.20 -8.71 -12.72
N VAL A 323 23.50 -8.96 -13.98
CA VAL A 323 22.52 -9.14 -15.06
C VAL A 323 22.62 -10.58 -15.55
N GLY A 324 21.55 -11.35 -15.38
CA GLY A 324 21.51 -12.77 -15.72
C GLY A 324 21.62 -13.03 -17.22
N GLY A 325 21.07 -12.13 -18.05
CA GLY A 325 21.16 -12.16 -19.50
C GLY A 325 21.87 -10.93 -20.07
N SER A 326 21.27 -10.36 -21.12
CA SER A 326 21.81 -9.22 -21.87
C SER A 326 21.69 -7.86 -21.19
N LEU A 327 22.66 -6.99 -21.48
CA LEU A 327 22.59 -5.55 -21.21
C LEU A 327 22.27 -4.80 -22.51
N PHE A 328 21.08 -4.21 -22.58
CA PHE A 328 20.56 -3.45 -23.72
C PHE A 328 20.36 -1.96 -23.43
N GLY A 329 20.28 -1.57 -22.15
CA GLY A 329 20.23 -0.18 -21.73
C GLY A 329 21.59 0.37 -21.30
N PRO A 330 21.84 1.69 -21.42
CA PRO A 330 23.09 2.29 -20.98
C PRO A 330 23.21 2.27 -19.45
N LEU A 331 24.40 1.99 -18.95
CA LEU A 331 24.77 2.12 -17.54
C LEU A 331 25.71 3.32 -17.39
N LEU A 332 25.24 4.35 -16.71
CA LEU A 332 25.97 5.60 -16.46
C LEU A 332 26.43 5.63 -15.00
N LEU A 333 27.73 5.71 -14.80
CA LEU A 333 28.40 5.64 -13.50
C LEU A 333 29.27 6.88 -13.36
N SER A 334 28.96 7.73 -12.39
CA SER A 334 29.60 9.05 -12.21
C SER A 334 30.99 9.04 -11.56
N ASP A 335 31.29 8.03 -10.74
CA ASP A 335 32.58 7.83 -10.08
C ASP A 335 32.79 6.31 -9.87
N PRO A 336 33.58 5.64 -10.72
CA PRO A 336 33.72 4.19 -10.72
C PRO A 336 34.68 3.66 -9.64
N ASP A 337 35.29 4.52 -8.80
CA ASP A 337 36.32 4.07 -7.85
C ASP A 337 35.80 3.01 -6.84
N GLY A 338 34.51 3.00 -6.55
CA GLY A 338 33.84 1.94 -5.76
C GLY A 338 33.47 0.66 -6.53
N LEU A 339 33.43 0.71 -7.86
CA LEU A 339 32.99 -0.40 -8.72
C LEU A 339 34.11 -1.35 -9.17
N LYS A 340 35.33 -1.19 -8.66
CA LYS A 340 36.46 -2.07 -8.97
C LYS A 340 36.03 -3.52 -8.72
N SER A 341 35.75 -4.27 -9.80
CA SER A 341 35.30 -5.69 -9.89
C SER A 341 33.82 -6.08 -9.71
N GLN A 342 32.83 -5.17 -9.83
CA GLN A 342 31.47 -5.47 -9.35
C GLN A 342 30.31 -5.55 -10.38
N ILE A 343 30.58 -5.48 -11.69
CA ILE A 343 29.56 -5.63 -12.74
C ILE A 343 29.71 -6.99 -13.42
N ILE A 344 28.68 -7.84 -13.32
CA ILE A 344 28.62 -9.16 -13.95
C ILE A 344 27.45 -9.18 -14.93
N ILE A 345 27.76 -9.34 -16.22
CA ILE A 345 26.79 -9.48 -17.30
C ILE A 345 26.77 -10.94 -17.75
N ASN A 346 25.63 -11.45 -18.21
CA ASN A 346 25.43 -12.86 -18.54
C ASN A 346 25.73 -13.77 -17.34
N ALA A 347 25.30 -13.36 -16.15
CA ALA A 347 25.57 -14.07 -14.89
C ALA A 347 24.97 -15.49 -14.85
N ASN A 348 24.04 -15.82 -15.76
CA ASN A 348 23.46 -17.16 -15.89
C ASN A 348 24.16 -18.03 -16.95
N PHE A 349 25.23 -17.55 -17.60
CA PHE A 349 25.98 -18.25 -18.66
C PHE A 349 25.11 -18.76 -19.81
N ASN A 350 24.14 -17.97 -20.26
CA ASN A 350 23.12 -18.38 -21.23
C ASN A 350 23.40 -17.87 -22.67
N ASN A 351 24.66 -17.60 -23.01
CA ASN A 351 25.10 -17.03 -24.29
C ASN A 351 24.43 -15.69 -24.66
N SER A 352 23.98 -14.91 -23.66
CA SER A 352 23.39 -13.59 -23.90
C SER A 352 24.40 -12.61 -24.47
N ILE A 353 23.94 -11.83 -25.46
CA ILE A 353 24.72 -10.76 -26.09
C ILE A 353 24.75 -9.50 -25.22
N TRP A 354 25.84 -8.74 -25.32
CA TRP A 354 25.96 -7.40 -24.74
C TRP A 354 26.14 -6.39 -25.88
N SER A 355 25.29 -5.36 -25.93
CA SER A 355 25.32 -4.35 -27.00
C SER A 355 25.26 -2.90 -26.54
N ALA A 356 24.94 -2.63 -25.26
CA ALA A 356 24.78 -1.26 -24.76
C ALA A 356 26.04 -0.72 -24.07
N PRO A 357 26.28 0.60 -24.13
CA PRO A 357 27.47 1.19 -23.53
C PRO A 357 27.41 1.18 -21.99
N ILE A 358 28.56 0.92 -21.36
CA ILE A 358 28.82 1.28 -19.96
C ILE A 358 29.69 2.54 -19.98
N THR A 359 29.13 3.65 -19.52
CA THR A 359 29.84 4.93 -19.45
C THR A 359 30.28 5.17 -18.02
N LEU A 360 31.59 5.20 -17.82
CA LEU A 360 32.20 5.65 -16.58
C LEU A 360 32.56 7.12 -16.76
N ALA A 361 31.76 8.03 -16.19
CA ALA A 361 32.16 9.41 -16.03
C ALA A 361 33.20 9.49 -14.90
N GLY A 362 34.16 10.41 -15.03
CA GLY A 362 35.22 10.55 -14.04
C GLY A 362 36.32 9.49 -14.10
N ILE A 363 36.51 8.76 -15.23
CA ILE A 363 37.74 8.01 -15.45
C ILE A 363 38.90 8.98 -15.24
N ASP A 364 39.58 8.85 -14.09
CA ASP A 364 40.93 9.36 -13.95
C ASP A 364 41.67 8.88 -15.20
N ARG A 365 42.22 9.81 -15.98
CA ARG A 365 42.84 9.50 -17.28
C ARG A 365 44.02 8.53 -17.13
N PHE A 366 44.41 8.29 -15.87
CA PHE A 366 45.45 7.38 -15.41
C PHE A 366 44.93 6.08 -14.76
N ALA A 367 43.62 5.91 -14.58
CA ALA A 367 43.03 4.65 -14.12
C ALA A 367 43.22 3.56 -15.20
N PRO A 368 43.56 2.31 -14.82
CA PRO A 368 43.66 1.20 -15.75
C PRO A 368 42.36 1.06 -16.55
N LYS A 369 42.47 0.79 -17.85
CA LYS A 369 41.31 0.47 -18.69
C LYS A 369 40.50 -0.66 -18.02
N PRO A 370 39.16 -0.62 -18.08
CA PRO A 370 38.34 -1.73 -17.60
C PRO A 370 38.79 -3.02 -18.29
N THR A 371 39.16 -4.03 -17.51
CA THR A 371 39.38 -5.39 -18.02
C THR A 371 38.05 -6.08 -18.19
N TYR A 372 37.72 -6.41 -19.43
CA TYR A 372 36.61 -7.29 -19.77
C TYR A 372 37.16 -8.72 -19.88
N SER A 373 36.74 -9.61 -19.00
CA SER A 373 36.94 -11.05 -19.18
C SER A 373 35.66 -11.63 -19.76
N THR A 374 35.77 -12.24 -20.94
CA THR A 374 34.69 -13.03 -21.56
C THR A 374 34.52 -14.37 -20.88
#